data_AF-A0A519UCB1-F1
#
_entry.id   AF-A0A519UCB1-F1
#
_cell.length_a   1.000
_cell.length_b   1.000
_cell.length_c   1.000
_cell.angle_alpha   90.00
_cell.angle_beta   90.00
_cell.angle_gamma   90.00
#
_symmetry.space_group_name_H-M   'P 1'
#
loop_
_entity.id
_entity.type
_entity.pdbx_description
1 polymer ?
#
loop_
_entity_poly.entity_id
_entity_poly.type
_entity_poly.pdbx_seq_one_letter_code
_entity_poly.pdbx_strand_id
1 'polypeptide(L)'
;IKIGPKVFLVEPNHSYRASGGPDAQRAVESSFAQSIRWGFAPVAVEGDRVLLDLTPFLVRDSQKLAEQLGRSNFVGLGGSASAGGPSAPYRFDESRSAVYPDRTRNFPQNSEFEVLATFTGGPVPTSWGFGGENGQAPDPNAITVHLHQSFVELPGSGFEMRPFDPRSGFNAFSYQDFSAPMTAPLMQRFTRRHRLAKKHPGAQVSEPVEPIVYYVDRGAPPDIKQALIEGGGWWNQAFEAAGYRNAFLVKELPEGADPMDIRYNVVNWVDRAGNPRAFSYGMSYCDPRTGEIIKGVVTLGSDRHRQDYLLAEGLLQPYKNGQPAPAALRELAIFVRLQ
;
A
#
# COMPACT_ATOMS: atom_id res chain seq x y z
N ILE A 1 -14.89 -17.34 -12.38
CA ILE A 1 -15.97 -18.35 -12.62
C ILE A 1 -16.31 -18.42 -14.10
N LYS A 2 -16.60 -19.60 -14.66
CA LYS A 2 -17.04 -19.76 -16.06
C LYS A 2 -18.57 -19.79 -16.10
N ILE A 3 -19.18 -18.89 -16.86
CA ILE A 3 -20.64 -18.84 -17.08
C ILE A 3 -20.89 -18.71 -18.57
N GLY A 4 -21.48 -19.74 -19.17
CA GLY A 4 -21.65 -19.83 -20.61
C GLY A 4 -20.31 -19.64 -21.35
N PRO A 5 -20.23 -18.74 -22.35
CA PRO A 5 -19.01 -18.49 -23.12
C PRO A 5 -18.01 -17.56 -22.42
N LYS A 6 -18.31 -17.03 -21.22
CA LYS A 6 -17.48 -16.04 -20.54
C LYS A 6 -16.78 -16.61 -19.31
N VAL A 7 -15.62 -16.04 -18.99
CA VAL A 7 -14.93 -16.23 -17.72
C VAL A 7 -14.96 -14.91 -16.95
N PHE A 8 -15.64 -14.89 -15.81
CA PHE A 8 -15.75 -13.71 -14.95
C PHE A 8 -14.69 -13.71 -13.84
N LEU A 9 -14.04 -12.55 -13.67
CA LEU A 9 -13.29 -12.20 -12.46
C LEU A 9 -14.28 -11.62 -11.45
N VAL A 10 -14.51 -12.35 -10.37
CA VAL A 10 -15.51 -12.00 -9.34
C VAL A 10 -14.78 -11.57 -8.08
N GLU A 11 -15.18 -10.42 -7.55
CA GLU A 11 -14.81 -9.97 -6.22
C GLU A 11 -15.93 -10.39 -5.24
N PRO A 12 -15.65 -11.36 -4.34
CA PRO A 12 -16.60 -11.76 -3.31
C PRO A 12 -16.78 -10.65 -2.28
N ASN A 13 -17.97 -10.60 -1.67
CA ASN A 13 -18.26 -9.61 -0.64
C ASN A 13 -17.86 -10.12 0.74
N HIS A 14 -16.71 -9.67 1.24
CA HIS A 14 -16.21 -10.07 2.55
C HIS A 14 -16.77 -9.25 3.73
N SER A 15 -17.65 -8.27 3.48
CA SER A 15 -18.25 -7.44 4.53
C SER A 15 -19.43 -8.12 5.23
N TYR A 16 -20.00 -9.15 4.63
CA TYR A 16 -21.13 -9.93 5.15
C TYR A 16 -20.76 -11.41 5.13
N ARG A 17 -20.93 -12.10 6.25
CA ARG A 17 -20.47 -13.48 6.45
C ARG A 17 -21.46 -14.28 7.28
N ALA A 18 -21.28 -15.59 7.25
CA ALA A 18 -21.89 -16.52 8.17
C ALA A 18 -20.83 -17.54 8.61
N SER A 19 -20.56 -17.59 9.92
CA SER A 19 -19.67 -18.61 10.51
C SER A 19 -20.33 -19.98 10.70
N GLY A 20 -21.65 -20.08 10.47
CA GLY A 20 -22.41 -21.32 10.48
C GLY A 20 -22.10 -22.27 9.31
N GLY A 21 -22.92 -23.30 9.17
CA GLY A 21 -22.77 -24.31 8.12
C GLY A 21 -23.01 -23.79 6.69
N PRO A 22 -22.82 -24.65 5.66
CA PRO A 22 -22.89 -24.26 4.25
C PRO A 22 -24.21 -23.57 3.84
N ASP A 23 -25.34 -23.92 4.46
CA ASP A 23 -26.62 -23.27 4.20
C ASP A 23 -26.66 -21.81 4.63
N ALA A 24 -26.08 -21.50 5.81
CA ALA A 24 -26.00 -20.13 6.30
C ALA A 24 -25.08 -19.27 5.41
N GLN A 25 -23.98 -19.86 4.94
CA GLN A 25 -23.06 -19.22 3.99
C GLN A 25 -23.76 -18.91 2.67
N ARG A 26 -24.48 -19.89 2.10
CA ARG A 26 -25.29 -19.69 0.87
C ARG A 26 -26.35 -18.61 1.05
N ALA A 27 -27.02 -18.56 2.21
CA ALA A 27 -28.01 -17.54 2.49
C ALA A 27 -27.39 -16.12 2.41
N VAL A 28 -26.21 -15.91 3.00
CA VAL A 28 -25.47 -14.64 2.90
C VAL A 28 -25.03 -14.36 1.46
N GLU A 29 -24.43 -15.33 0.77
CA GLU A 29 -23.99 -15.17 -0.62
C GLU A 29 -25.11 -14.77 -1.57
N SER A 30 -26.32 -15.31 -1.36
CA SER A 30 -27.51 -14.95 -2.16
C SER A 30 -28.17 -13.63 -1.75
N SER A 31 -27.93 -13.16 -0.52
CA SER A 31 -28.54 -11.95 0.03
C SER A 31 -27.74 -10.68 -0.24
N PHE A 32 -26.43 -10.80 -0.47
CA PHE A 32 -25.55 -9.64 -0.68
C PHE A 32 -24.85 -9.70 -2.04
N ALA A 33 -24.85 -8.56 -2.73
CA ALA A 33 -24.26 -8.45 -4.05
C ALA A 33 -22.74 -8.73 -4.01
N GLN A 34 -22.29 -9.52 -4.99
CA GLN A 34 -20.90 -9.64 -5.41
C GLN A 34 -20.63 -8.72 -6.59
N SER A 35 -19.36 -8.47 -6.90
CA SER A 35 -18.99 -7.63 -8.05
C SER A 35 -18.26 -8.45 -9.12
N ILE A 36 -18.78 -8.45 -10.35
CA ILE A 36 -17.99 -8.89 -11.51
C ILE A 36 -17.05 -7.73 -11.88
N ARG A 37 -15.75 -7.92 -11.64
CA ARG A 37 -14.71 -6.93 -11.95
C ARG A 37 -14.34 -6.90 -13.41
N TRP A 38 -14.44 -8.06 -14.07
CA TRP A 38 -14.19 -8.20 -15.49
C TRP A 38 -14.82 -9.47 -16.06
N GLY A 39 -15.16 -9.46 -17.35
CA GLY A 39 -15.62 -10.63 -18.09
C GLY A 39 -14.75 -10.87 -19.31
N PHE A 40 -13.96 -11.93 -19.26
CA PHE A 40 -13.11 -12.35 -20.37
C PHE A 40 -13.92 -13.24 -21.33
N ALA A 41 -13.71 -13.01 -22.63
CA ALA A 41 -14.02 -14.00 -23.65
C ALA A 41 -12.75 -14.87 -23.85
N PRO A 42 -12.83 -16.20 -23.70
CA PRO A 42 -11.71 -17.08 -24.00
C PRO A 42 -11.21 -16.89 -25.43
N VAL A 43 -9.88 -16.80 -25.58
CA VAL A 43 -9.21 -16.83 -26.89
C VAL A 43 -9.11 -18.25 -27.41
N ALA A 44 -8.90 -19.21 -26.50
CA ALA A 44 -8.92 -20.64 -26.79
C ALA A 44 -9.39 -21.43 -25.56
N VAL A 45 -9.96 -22.61 -25.80
CA VAL A 45 -10.35 -23.57 -24.77
C VAL A 45 -9.91 -24.95 -25.22
N GLU A 46 -9.12 -25.63 -24.40
CA GLU A 46 -8.63 -26.99 -24.64
C GLU A 46 -8.89 -27.84 -23.39
N GLY A 47 -9.92 -28.69 -23.44
CA GLY A 47 -10.34 -29.47 -22.27
C GLY A 47 -10.75 -28.56 -21.10
N ASP A 48 -10.03 -28.67 -19.99
CA ASP A 48 -10.19 -27.87 -18.78
C ASP A 48 -9.38 -26.56 -18.78
N ARG A 49 -8.48 -26.37 -19.78
CA ARG A 49 -7.64 -25.19 -19.91
C ARG A 49 -8.34 -24.10 -20.70
N VAL A 50 -8.19 -22.87 -20.22
CA VAL A 50 -8.75 -21.68 -20.86
C VAL A 50 -7.65 -20.65 -21.04
N LEU A 51 -7.46 -20.19 -22.28
CA LEU A 51 -6.55 -19.10 -22.59
C LEU A 51 -7.33 -17.78 -22.60
N LEU A 52 -6.89 -16.82 -21.79
CA LEU A 52 -7.49 -15.49 -21.68
C LEU A 52 -6.47 -14.44 -22.12
N ASP A 53 -6.90 -13.47 -22.92
CA ASP A 53 -6.14 -12.23 -23.12
C ASP A 53 -6.41 -11.28 -21.95
N LEU A 54 -5.38 -11.04 -21.14
CA LEU A 54 -5.44 -10.13 -19.99
C LEU A 54 -5.29 -8.66 -20.38
N THR A 55 -4.78 -8.36 -21.58
CA THR A 55 -4.36 -7.01 -21.98
C THR A 55 -5.47 -5.96 -21.78
N PRO A 56 -6.72 -6.18 -22.23
CA PRO A 56 -7.79 -5.19 -22.05
C PRO A 56 -8.17 -4.95 -20.57
N PHE A 57 -7.94 -5.94 -19.71
CA PHE A 57 -8.15 -5.80 -18.27
C PHE A 57 -7.01 -5.03 -17.60
N LEU A 58 -5.77 -5.21 -18.06
CA LEU A 58 -4.61 -4.50 -17.54
C LEU A 58 -4.62 -3.04 -18.00
N VAL A 59 -4.75 -2.80 -19.32
CA VAL A 59 -4.66 -1.50 -19.97
C VAL A 59 -5.99 -0.75 -19.86
N ARG A 60 -6.25 -0.23 -18.67
CA ARG A 60 -7.44 0.58 -18.37
C ARG A 60 -7.18 1.51 -17.20
N ASP A 61 -8.02 2.53 -17.06
CA ASP A 61 -8.07 3.34 -15.85
C ASP A 61 -8.72 2.57 -14.68
N SER A 62 -7.95 1.67 -14.07
CA SER A 62 -8.43 0.79 -13.00
C SER A 62 -8.69 1.50 -11.67
N GLN A 63 -8.06 2.66 -11.46
CA GLN A 63 -8.11 3.44 -10.22
C GLN A 63 -8.99 4.70 -10.35
N LYS A 64 -9.62 4.92 -11.51
CA LYS A 64 -10.42 6.12 -11.83
C LYS A 64 -9.59 7.42 -11.73
N LEU A 65 -8.34 7.37 -12.17
CA LEU A 65 -7.42 8.50 -12.17
C LEU A 65 -7.90 9.63 -13.09
N ALA A 66 -8.55 9.32 -14.22
CA ALA A 66 -9.06 10.34 -15.13
C ALA A 66 -10.00 11.34 -14.42
N GLU A 67 -10.85 10.84 -13.53
CA GLU A 67 -11.76 11.65 -12.70
C GLU A 67 -11.01 12.43 -11.62
N GLN A 68 -9.95 11.85 -11.06
CA GLN A 68 -9.21 12.41 -9.92
C GLN A 68 -8.21 13.49 -10.34
N LEU A 69 -7.48 13.28 -11.44
CA LEU A 69 -6.45 14.20 -11.95
C LEU A 69 -7.00 15.57 -12.33
N GLY A 70 -8.27 15.64 -12.73
CA GLY A 70 -8.93 16.90 -13.05
C GLY A 70 -9.17 17.75 -11.81
N ARG A 71 -9.37 17.17 -10.63
CA ARG A 71 -9.87 17.90 -9.46
C ARG A 71 -8.77 18.77 -8.84
N SER A 72 -9.12 20.02 -8.49
CA SER A 72 -8.19 21.01 -7.91
C SER A 72 -7.57 20.60 -6.56
N ASN A 73 -8.19 19.66 -5.84
CA ASN A 73 -7.69 19.11 -4.57
C ASN A 73 -7.52 17.59 -4.65
N PHE A 74 -6.61 17.10 -5.49
CA PHE A 74 -6.21 15.70 -5.47
C PHE A 74 -5.46 15.38 -4.16
N VAL A 75 -6.05 14.56 -3.29
CA VAL A 75 -5.49 14.17 -1.98
C VAL A 75 -4.77 12.80 -2.05
N GLY A 76 -4.41 12.34 -3.25
CA GLY A 76 -3.83 11.01 -3.45
C GLY A 76 -4.88 9.90 -3.51
N LEU A 77 -4.42 8.68 -3.78
CA LEU A 77 -5.24 7.47 -3.82
C LEU A 77 -5.86 7.21 -2.43
N GLY A 78 -7.19 7.29 -2.32
CA GLY A 78 -7.94 7.03 -1.09
C GLY A 78 -8.31 8.25 -0.24
N GLY A 79 -7.90 9.45 -0.64
CA GLY A 79 -8.35 10.70 -0.01
C GLY A 79 -9.71 11.14 -0.55
N SER A 80 -10.64 11.51 0.34
CA SER A 80 -11.86 12.21 -0.07
C SER A 80 -11.49 13.64 -0.48
N ALA A 81 -11.43 13.93 -1.77
CA ALA A 81 -11.29 15.29 -2.25
C ALA A 81 -12.45 16.15 -1.72
N SER A 82 -12.15 17.28 -1.08
CA SER A 82 -13.15 18.33 -0.84
C SER A 82 -13.72 18.77 -2.20
N ALA A 83 -15.02 19.04 -2.27
CA ALA A 83 -15.74 19.44 -3.49
C ALA A 83 -15.13 20.70 -4.14
N GLY A 84 -14.13 20.51 -5.00
CA GLY A 84 -13.65 21.51 -5.94
C GLY A 84 -14.62 21.60 -7.13
N GLY A 85 -14.80 22.79 -7.68
CA GLY A 85 -15.64 23.02 -8.86
C GLY A 85 -15.20 22.23 -10.10
N PRO A 86 -16.07 22.09 -11.11
CA PRO A 86 -15.78 21.31 -12.31
C PRO A 86 -14.60 21.90 -13.08
N SER A 87 -13.55 21.10 -13.26
CA SER A 87 -12.47 21.35 -14.20
C SER A 87 -12.64 20.46 -15.44
N ALA A 88 -11.99 20.80 -16.55
CA ALA A 88 -11.98 19.93 -17.71
C ALA A 88 -11.36 18.57 -17.33
N PRO A 89 -12.07 17.45 -17.50
CA PRO A 89 -11.59 16.15 -17.04
C PRO A 89 -10.44 15.66 -17.93
N TYR A 90 -9.48 14.98 -17.32
CA TYR A 90 -8.59 14.12 -18.08
C TYR A 90 -9.37 12.93 -18.63
N ARG A 91 -8.88 12.31 -19.70
CA ARG A 91 -9.39 11.06 -20.25
C ARG A 91 -8.26 10.07 -20.43
N PHE A 92 -8.52 8.80 -20.14
CA PHE A 92 -7.58 7.73 -20.47
C PHE A 92 -7.40 7.63 -22.00
N ASP A 93 -6.15 7.58 -22.45
CA ASP A 93 -5.80 7.46 -23.85
C ASP A 93 -5.11 6.12 -24.09
N GLU A 94 -5.90 5.20 -24.63
CA GLU A 94 -5.48 3.83 -24.93
C GLU A 94 -4.34 3.80 -25.97
N SER A 95 -4.33 4.71 -26.95
CA SER A 95 -3.30 4.76 -27.98
C SER A 95 -1.91 5.13 -27.44
N ARG A 96 -1.87 5.77 -26.26
CA ARG A 96 -0.66 6.14 -25.52
C ARG A 96 -0.48 5.31 -24.24
N SER A 97 -1.15 4.17 -24.14
CA SER A 97 -1.08 3.30 -22.97
C SER A 97 -0.74 1.87 -23.38
N ALA A 98 0.10 1.21 -22.60
CA ALA A 98 0.55 -0.15 -22.90
C ALA A 98 1.04 -0.87 -21.64
N VAL A 99 1.03 -2.21 -21.69
CA VAL A 99 1.75 -3.04 -20.71
C VAL A 99 3.23 -2.71 -20.81
N TYR A 100 3.89 -2.56 -19.66
CA TYR A 100 5.31 -2.29 -19.53
C TYR A 100 6.06 -3.58 -19.14
N PRO A 101 6.73 -4.26 -20.10
CA PRO A 101 7.26 -5.61 -19.87
C PRO A 101 8.39 -5.68 -18.85
N ASP A 102 9.26 -4.66 -18.78
CA ASP A 102 10.47 -4.68 -17.93
C ASP A 102 10.15 -4.84 -16.43
N ARG A 103 8.95 -4.42 -16.04
CA ARG A 103 8.42 -4.50 -14.66
C ARG A 103 7.16 -5.35 -14.54
N THR A 104 6.84 -6.10 -15.59
CA THR A 104 5.85 -7.18 -15.53
C THR A 104 6.60 -8.48 -15.17
N ARG A 105 6.40 -8.97 -13.95
CA ARG A 105 7.24 -10.01 -13.35
C ARG A 105 6.42 -11.03 -12.59
N ASN A 106 6.96 -12.24 -12.46
CA ASN A 106 6.39 -13.27 -11.62
C ASN A 106 7.30 -13.53 -10.42
N PHE A 107 6.71 -13.53 -9.23
CA PHE A 107 7.33 -13.88 -7.97
C PHE A 107 6.68 -15.15 -7.41
N PRO A 108 7.27 -15.79 -6.40
CA PRO A 108 6.71 -17.03 -5.85
C PRO A 108 5.27 -16.92 -5.34
N GLN A 109 4.87 -15.75 -4.84
CA GLN A 109 3.55 -15.53 -4.20
C GLN A 109 2.73 -14.41 -4.86
N ASN A 110 3.24 -13.78 -5.92
CA ASN A 110 2.46 -12.82 -6.71
C ASN A 110 2.94 -12.70 -8.15
N SER A 111 2.01 -12.42 -9.06
CA SER A 111 2.32 -11.94 -10.41
C SER A 111 2.04 -10.44 -10.48
N GLU A 112 3.03 -9.67 -10.89
CA GLU A 112 2.96 -8.23 -11.01
C GLU A 112 2.88 -7.81 -12.48
N PHE A 113 1.91 -6.96 -12.80
CA PHE A 113 1.74 -6.37 -14.12
C PHE A 113 1.82 -4.86 -14.01
N GLU A 114 2.62 -4.25 -14.88
CA GLU A 114 2.76 -2.81 -14.93
C GLU A 114 2.22 -2.27 -16.25
N VAL A 115 1.52 -1.14 -16.18
CA VAL A 115 0.94 -0.45 -17.33
C VAL A 115 1.39 1.00 -17.31
N LEU A 116 1.97 1.44 -18.42
CA LEU A 116 2.09 2.86 -18.73
C LEU A 116 0.69 3.34 -19.12
N ALA A 117 0.10 4.18 -18.28
CA ALA A 117 -1.24 4.71 -18.48
C ALA A 117 -1.16 6.22 -18.71
N THR A 118 -1.55 6.65 -19.90
CA THR A 118 -1.55 8.07 -20.29
C THR A 118 -2.95 8.67 -20.21
N PHE A 119 -3.02 9.85 -19.62
CA PHE A 119 -4.24 10.63 -19.41
C PHE A 119 -4.11 12.00 -20.05
N THR A 120 -5.15 12.43 -20.76
CA THR A 120 -5.06 13.53 -21.72
C THR A 120 -6.18 14.54 -21.53
N GLY A 121 -5.93 15.81 -21.88
CA GLY A 121 -6.84 16.90 -21.57
C GLY A 121 -6.43 17.58 -20.26
N GLY A 122 -7.40 17.80 -19.36
CA GLY A 122 -7.16 18.58 -18.14
C GLY A 122 -7.40 20.09 -18.32
N PRO A 123 -7.46 20.86 -17.22
CA PRO A 123 -7.73 22.29 -17.26
C PRO A 123 -6.60 23.07 -17.97
N VAL A 124 -6.97 24.20 -18.59
CA VAL A 124 -6.01 25.21 -19.08
C VAL A 124 -5.06 25.58 -17.92
N PRO A 125 -3.75 25.80 -18.14
CA PRO A 125 -2.78 25.95 -17.07
C PRO A 125 -3.00 27.27 -16.32
N THR A 126 -3.92 27.28 -15.36
CA THR A 126 -4.08 28.37 -14.40
C THR A 126 -3.54 27.89 -13.06
N SER A 127 -2.22 27.98 -12.93
CA SER A 127 -1.40 28.10 -11.71
C SER A 127 -1.50 27.05 -10.56
N TRP A 128 -2.52 26.19 -10.45
CA TRP A 128 -2.73 25.37 -9.24
C TRP A 128 -3.25 23.93 -9.45
N GLY A 129 -3.00 23.31 -10.61
CA GLY A 129 -3.37 21.90 -10.90
C GLY A 129 -2.17 20.98 -11.13
N PHE A 130 -2.38 19.66 -11.23
CA PHE A 130 -1.36 18.64 -11.55
C PHE A 130 -0.69 18.79 -12.95
N GLY A 131 -0.91 19.91 -13.62
CA GLY A 131 -0.22 20.39 -14.82
C GLY A 131 -0.10 21.92 -14.92
N GLY A 132 -0.52 22.68 -13.89
CA GLY A 132 -0.34 24.15 -13.87
C GLY A 132 0.85 24.52 -13.00
N GLU A 133 1.78 25.32 -13.54
CA GLU A 133 2.93 26.04 -12.92
C GLU A 133 3.86 25.29 -11.93
N ASN A 134 3.51 24.10 -11.42
CA ASN A 134 4.28 23.27 -10.49
C ASN A 134 5.01 22.10 -11.18
N GLY A 135 4.99 22.02 -12.52
CA GLY A 135 6.02 21.34 -13.32
C GLY A 135 6.22 19.82 -13.14
N GLN A 136 5.19 19.06 -12.72
CA GLN A 136 5.36 17.62 -12.46
C GLN A 136 5.42 16.76 -13.73
N ALA A 137 4.78 17.20 -14.82
CA ALA A 137 4.84 16.58 -16.14
C ALA A 137 5.34 17.60 -17.19
N PRO A 138 6.20 17.19 -18.16
CA PRO A 138 6.68 18.09 -19.21
C PRO A 138 5.56 18.67 -20.09
N ASP A 139 4.55 17.86 -20.44
CA ASP A 139 3.31 18.33 -21.04
C ASP A 139 2.17 18.16 -20.01
N PRO A 140 1.63 19.25 -19.47
CA PRO A 140 0.56 19.17 -18.50
C PRO A 140 -0.76 18.66 -19.05
N ASN A 141 -0.94 18.62 -20.38
CA ASN A 141 -2.14 18.07 -21.00
C ASN A 141 -2.01 16.56 -21.31
N ALA A 142 -0.89 15.94 -20.94
CA ALA A 142 -0.58 14.55 -21.17
C ALA A 142 0.24 13.97 -20.01
N ILE A 143 -0.45 13.40 -19.03
CA ILE A 143 0.16 12.80 -17.84
C ILE A 143 0.25 11.29 -18.02
N THR A 144 1.46 10.74 -17.97
CA THR A 144 1.68 9.28 -17.96
C THR A 144 2.08 8.83 -16.56
N VAL A 145 1.43 7.78 -16.06
CA VAL A 145 1.75 7.15 -14.77
C VAL A 145 1.95 5.66 -14.95
N HIS A 146 2.71 5.06 -14.03
CA HIS A 146 2.85 3.62 -13.93
C HIS A 146 1.75 3.07 -13.01
N LEU A 147 0.87 2.24 -13.57
CA LEU A 147 -0.16 1.52 -12.84
C LEU A 147 0.28 0.09 -12.59
N HIS A 148 0.26 -0.29 -11.32
CA HIS A 148 0.62 -1.62 -10.85
C HIS A 148 -0.63 -2.43 -10.56
N GLN A 149 -0.69 -3.66 -11.08
CA GLN A 149 -1.73 -4.64 -10.80
C GLN A 149 -1.08 -5.95 -10.34
N SER A 150 -1.33 -6.31 -9.09
CA SER A 150 -0.77 -7.50 -8.47
C SER A 150 -1.84 -8.57 -8.27
N PHE A 151 -1.55 -9.79 -8.72
CA PHE A 151 -2.30 -10.98 -8.35
C PHE A 151 -1.54 -11.68 -7.23
N VAL A 152 -2.03 -11.55 -6.01
CA VAL A 152 -1.35 -12.01 -4.79
C VAL A 152 -2.00 -13.29 -4.29
N GLU A 153 -1.18 -14.30 -3.98
CA GLU A 153 -1.62 -15.50 -3.27
C GLU A 153 -2.05 -15.13 -1.84
N LEU A 154 -3.27 -15.52 -1.46
CA LEU A 154 -3.75 -15.29 -0.09
C LEU A 154 -3.10 -16.29 0.88
N PRO A 155 -2.83 -15.90 2.14
CA PRO A 155 -2.29 -16.80 3.15
C PRO A 155 -3.15 -18.06 3.35
N GLY A 156 -2.48 -19.13 3.79
CA GLY A 156 -3.13 -20.38 4.18
C GLY A 156 -3.95 -20.26 5.46
N SER A 157 -4.44 -21.40 5.95
CA SER A 157 -5.21 -21.48 7.20
C SER A 157 -4.36 -21.26 8.46
N GLY A 158 -5.01 -21.17 9.62
CA GLY A 158 -4.32 -21.13 10.91
C GLY A 158 -3.87 -19.74 11.36
N PHE A 159 -4.40 -18.67 10.77
CA PHE A 159 -4.26 -17.33 11.35
C PHE A 159 -5.25 -17.15 12.50
N GLU A 160 -4.75 -16.75 13.66
CA GLU A 160 -5.59 -16.41 14.80
C GLU A 160 -5.91 -14.92 14.81
N MET A 161 -7.16 -14.59 14.46
CA MET A 161 -7.67 -13.22 14.52
C MET A 161 -7.68 -12.72 15.96
N ARG A 162 -7.34 -11.45 16.16
CA ARG A 162 -7.37 -10.80 17.49
C ARG A 162 -8.53 -9.81 17.56
N PRO A 163 -9.45 -9.92 18.55
CA PRO A 163 -10.49 -8.93 18.76
C PRO A 163 -9.93 -7.52 18.83
N PHE A 164 -10.62 -6.58 18.20
CA PHE A 164 -10.17 -5.19 18.17
C PHE A 164 -10.38 -4.51 19.53
N ASP A 165 -9.36 -3.83 20.04
CA ASP A 165 -9.46 -2.93 21.20
C ASP A 165 -9.27 -1.48 20.74
N PRO A 166 -10.26 -0.59 20.92
CA PRO A 166 -10.16 0.80 20.47
C PRO A 166 -9.03 1.60 21.13
N ARG A 167 -8.47 1.11 22.25
CA ARG A 167 -7.35 1.76 22.95
C ARG A 167 -5.98 1.38 22.36
N SER A 168 -5.92 0.43 21.43
CA SER A 168 -4.66 -0.15 20.97
C SER A 168 -3.95 0.69 19.90
N GLY A 169 -4.58 1.73 19.34
CA GLY A 169 -4.01 2.54 18.26
C GLY A 169 -3.88 1.81 16.91
N PHE A 170 -4.42 0.59 16.79
CA PHE A 170 -4.42 -0.18 15.55
C PHE A 170 -5.64 0.14 14.70
N ASN A 171 -5.58 -0.23 13.42
CA ASN A 171 -6.75 -0.22 12.53
C ASN A 171 -7.53 -1.53 12.64
N ALA A 172 -8.85 -1.41 12.77
CA ALA A 172 -9.75 -2.54 12.69
C ALA A 172 -10.06 -2.93 11.24
N PHE A 173 -10.35 -4.20 11.02
CA PHE A 173 -11.24 -4.61 9.94
C PHE A 173 -12.51 -5.20 10.57
N SER A 174 -13.61 -5.16 9.83
CA SER A 174 -14.92 -5.52 10.35
C SER A 174 -15.79 -6.19 9.31
N TYR A 175 -16.68 -7.06 9.76
CA TYR A 175 -17.70 -7.69 8.94
C TYR A 175 -18.94 -7.98 9.79
N GLN A 176 -20.10 -8.09 9.13
CA GLN A 176 -21.34 -8.54 9.76
C GLN A 176 -21.41 -10.06 9.71
N ASP A 177 -21.54 -10.71 10.86
CA ASP A 177 -21.71 -12.16 10.95
C ASP A 177 -23.18 -12.53 11.22
N PHE A 178 -23.89 -12.96 10.18
CA PHE A 178 -25.29 -13.39 10.28
C PHE A 178 -25.50 -14.71 11.02
N SER A 179 -24.41 -15.38 11.44
CA SER A 179 -24.47 -16.51 12.36
C SER A 179 -24.25 -16.11 13.82
N ALA A 180 -23.98 -14.83 14.11
CA ALA A 180 -23.83 -14.35 15.48
C ALA A 180 -25.13 -14.59 16.29
N PRO A 181 -25.03 -15.11 17.53
CA PRO A 181 -26.20 -15.22 18.41
C PRO A 181 -26.87 -13.87 18.64
N MET A 182 -28.18 -13.86 18.92
CA MET A 182 -28.93 -12.62 19.18
C MET A 182 -28.39 -11.80 20.37
N THR A 183 -27.67 -12.45 21.28
CA THR A 183 -27.03 -11.81 22.44
C THR A 183 -25.65 -11.26 22.15
N ALA A 184 -25.13 -11.44 20.94
CA ALA A 184 -23.82 -10.97 20.51
C ALA A 184 -23.97 -9.86 19.44
N PRO A 185 -22.99 -8.95 19.31
CA PRO A 185 -23.01 -7.95 18.25
C PRO A 185 -23.01 -8.61 16.87
N LEU A 186 -23.84 -8.11 15.94
CA LEU A 186 -23.78 -8.52 14.53
C LEU A 186 -22.44 -8.13 13.88
N MET A 187 -21.95 -6.93 14.22
CA MET A 187 -20.69 -6.41 13.70
C MET A 187 -19.50 -6.97 14.47
N GLN A 188 -18.69 -7.79 13.80
CA GLN A 188 -17.44 -8.30 14.32
C GLN A 188 -16.29 -7.34 13.97
N ARG A 189 -15.36 -7.13 14.91
CA ARG A 189 -14.20 -6.24 14.72
C ARG A 189 -12.92 -6.89 15.19
N PHE A 190 -11.90 -6.88 14.34
CA PHE A 190 -10.61 -7.51 14.60
C PHE A 190 -9.45 -6.59 14.21
N THR A 191 -8.33 -6.72 14.90
CA THR A 191 -7.10 -5.97 14.64
C THR A 191 -6.35 -6.57 13.45
N ARG A 192 -5.94 -5.72 12.49
CA ARG A 192 -4.98 -6.11 11.44
C ARG A 192 -3.60 -6.28 12.05
N ARG A 193 -2.94 -7.40 11.78
CA ARG A 193 -1.61 -7.70 12.34
C ARG A 193 -0.82 -8.65 11.46
N HIS A 194 0.51 -8.57 11.59
CA HIS A 194 1.42 -9.60 11.12
C HIS A 194 1.19 -10.92 11.88
N ARG A 195 1.39 -12.03 11.18
CA ARG A 195 1.49 -13.34 11.82
C ARG A 195 2.76 -13.37 12.66
N LEU A 196 2.61 -13.76 13.92
CA LEU A 196 3.72 -13.89 14.84
C LEU A 196 3.40 -14.96 15.86
N ALA A 197 4.27 -15.95 15.96
CA ALA A 197 4.18 -17.06 16.91
C ALA A 197 5.56 -17.31 17.52
N LYS A 198 5.61 -17.65 18.80
CA LYS A 198 6.85 -18.06 19.48
C LYS A 198 7.28 -19.44 18.99
N LYS A 199 8.58 -19.67 18.76
CA LYS A 199 9.13 -21.02 18.56
C LYS A 199 8.85 -21.94 19.74
N HIS A 200 8.88 -21.37 20.96
CA HIS A 200 8.56 -22.07 22.20
C HIS A 200 7.43 -21.35 22.94
N PRO A 201 6.15 -21.72 22.71
CA PRO A 201 4.99 -21.02 23.29
C PRO A 201 4.98 -20.93 24.82
N GLY A 202 5.54 -21.93 25.51
CA GLY A 202 5.61 -21.96 26.98
C GLY A 202 6.73 -21.11 27.58
N ALA A 203 7.65 -20.57 26.78
CA ALA A 203 8.74 -19.75 27.27
C ALA A 203 8.31 -18.29 27.49
N GLN A 204 8.75 -17.68 28.59
CA GLN A 204 8.50 -16.27 28.87
C GLN A 204 9.05 -15.38 27.74
N VAL A 205 10.27 -15.65 27.30
CA VAL A 205 10.90 -15.05 26.12
C VAL A 205 11.21 -16.13 25.09
N SER A 206 10.85 -15.91 23.83
CA SER A 206 11.13 -16.84 22.74
C SER A 206 11.41 -16.10 21.43
N GLU A 207 12.26 -16.66 20.58
CA GLU A 207 12.36 -16.20 19.20
C GLU A 207 11.04 -16.47 18.45
N PRO A 208 10.69 -15.65 17.44
CA PRO A 208 9.55 -15.94 16.59
C PRO A 208 9.84 -17.13 15.67
N VAL A 209 8.80 -17.85 15.26
CA VAL A 209 8.91 -18.84 14.16
C VAL A 209 9.40 -18.14 12.88
N GLU A 210 8.76 -17.02 12.55
CA GLU A 210 9.17 -16.11 11.48
C GLU A 210 9.21 -14.67 12.00
N PRO A 211 10.35 -13.96 11.91
CA PRO A 211 10.43 -12.57 12.32
C PRO A 211 9.73 -11.65 11.31
N ILE A 212 9.20 -10.53 11.80
CA ILE A 212 8.68 -9.46 10.96
C ILE A 212 9.88 -8.64 10.49
N VAL A 213 10.16 -8.66 9.19
CA VAL A 213 11.29 -7.92 8.62
C VAL A 213 10.78 -6.85 7.67
N TYR A 214 11.14 -5.60 7.94
CA TYR A 214 10.95 -4.46 7.03
C TYR A 214 12.27 -4.12 6.34
N TYR A 215 12.20 -3.86 5.05
CA TYR A 215 13.35 -3.59 4.20
C TYR A 215 13.34 -2.14 3.72
N VAL A 216 14.39 -1.40 4.04
CA VAL A 216 14.58 -0.02 3.58
C VAL A 216 15.06 -0.03 2.14
N ASP A 217 14.39 0.76 1.30
CA ASP A 217 14.74 0.96 -0.10
C ASP A 217 16.21 1.38 -0.25
N ARG A 218 16.91 0.74 -1.19
CA ARG A 218 18.32 1.02 -1.48
C ARG A 218 18.54 2.46 -1.97
N GLY A 219 17.52 3.07 -2.57
CA GLY A 219 17.54 4.45 -3.07
C GLY A 219 17.63 5.52 -1.98
N ALA A 220 17.38 5.18 -0.71
CA ALA A 220 17.59 6.10 0.40
C ALA A 220 19.09 6.49 0.53
N PRO A 221 19.43 7.78 0.71
CA PRO A 221 20.81 8.22 0.92
C PRO A 221 21.47 7.49 2.10
N PRO A 222 22.79 7.20 2.06
CA PRO A 222 23.47 6.35 3.05
C PRO A 222 23.16 6.68 4.51
N ASP A 223 23.34 7.95 4.92
CA ASP A 223 23.10 8.36 6.31
C ASP A 223 21.63 8.24 6.71
N ILE A 224 20.72 8.58 5.80
CA ILE A 224 19.28 8.49 6.05
C ILE A 224 18.85 7.03 6.15
N LYS A 225 19.38 6.18 5.28
CA LYS A 225 19.12 4.74 5.29
C LYS A 225 19.61 4.09 6.58
N GLN A 226 20.82 4.43 7.02
CA GLN A 226 21.35 3.98 8.30
C GLN A 226 20.41 4.40 9.44
N ALA A 227 20.00 5.67 9.48
CA ALA A 227 19.06 6.15 10.47
C ALA A 227 17.72 5.40 10.43
N LEU A 228 17.14 5.20 9.25
CA LEU A 228 15.89 4.45 9.10
C LEU A 228 15.99 3.00 9.62
N ILE A 229 17.12 2.35 9.38
CA ILE A 229 17.39 0.99 9.88
C ILE A 229 17.51 0.98 11.41
N GLU A 230 18.28 1.91 11.97
CA GLU A 230 18.50 2.00 13.42
C GLU A 230 17.23 2.38 14.18
N GLY A 231 16.56 3.47 13.76
CA GLY A 231 15.35 3.97 14.40
C GLY A 231 14.18 3.01 14.24
N GLY A 232 14.00 2.43 13.05
CA GLY A 232 13.00 1.38 12.83
C GLY A 232 13.27 0.13 13.67
N GLY A 233 14.55 -0.19 13.93
CA GLY A 233 14.97 -1.29 14.79
C GLY A 233 14.58 -1.12 16.27
N TRP A 234 14.32 0.10 16.74
CA TRP A 234 13.89 0.35 18.13
C TRP A 234 12.55 -0.32 18.47
N TRP A 235 11.69 -0.57 17.48
CA TRP A 235 10.45 -1.34 17.69
C TRP A 235 10.72 -2.74 18.26
N ASN A 236 11.89 -3.33 18.00
CA ASN A 236 12.24 -4.62 18.59
C ASN A 236 12.23 -4.60 20.13
N GLN A 237 12.49 -3.44 20.77
CA GLN A 237 12.40 -3.28 22.22
C GLN A 237 10.96 -3.52 22.72
N ALA A 238 9.95 -3.07 21.97
CA ALA A 238 8.55 -3.32 22.31
C ALA A 238 8.19 -4.80 22.15
N PHE A 239 8.75 -5.48 21.15
CA PHE A 239 8.58 -6.93 20.98
C PHE A 239 9.30 -7.73 22.06
N GLU A 240 10.47 -7.28 22.51
CA GLU A 240 11.20 -7.84 23.66
C GLU A 240 10.40 -7.73 24.95
N ALA A 241 9.81 -6.56 25.22
CA ALA A 241 8.88 -6.37 26.33
C ALA A 241 7.63 -7.27 26.22
N ALA A 242 7.18 -7.56 24.99
CA ALA A 242 6.10 -8.51 24.71
C ALA A 242 6.52 -9.99 24.79
N GLY A 243 7.77 -10.29 25.19
CA GLY A 243 8.28 -11.64 25.36
C GLY A 243 8.83 -12.29 24.08
N TYR A 244 9.20 -11.50 23.08
CA TYR A 244 9.84 -11.99 21.87
C TYR A 244 11.31 -11.56 21.79
N ARG A 245 12.20 -12.47 21.42
CA ARG A 245 13.57 -12.10 21.04
C ARG A 245 13.67 -11.95 19.53
N ASN A 246 14.20 -10.83 19.04
CA ASN A 246 14.45 -10.59 17.60
C ASN A 246 13.21 -10.75 16.71
N ALA A 247 12.03 -10.30 17.16
CA ALA A 247 10.79 -10.46 16.39
C ALA A 247 10.52 -9.38 15.35
N PHE A 248 11.15 -8.21 15.49
CA PHE A 248 11.00 -7.12 14.53
C PHE A 248 12.36 -6.62 14.10
N LEU A 249 12.62 -6.69 12.80
CA LEU A 249 13.91 -6.35 12.22
C LEU A 249 13.72 -5.34 11.09
N VAL A 250 14.65 -4.41 11.00
CA VAL A 250 14.75 -3.51 9.85
C VAL A 250 16.11 -3.72 9.19
N LYS A 251 16.12 -3.87 7.87
CA LYS A 251 17.31 -4.19 7.08
C LYS A 251 17.31 -3.38 5.80
N GLU A 252 18.45 -3.27 5.13
CA GLU A 252 18.47 -2.79 3.74
C GLU A 252 17.84 -3.86 2.83
N LEU A 253 17.06 -3.43 1.82
CA LEU A 253 16.53 -4.34 0.80
C LEU A 253 17.68 -5.08 0.09
N PRO A 254 17.64 -6.42 -0.01
CA PRO A 254 18.70 -7.19 -0.66
C PRO A 254 18.93 -6.73 -2.10
N GLU A 255 20.18 -6.81 -2.54
CA GLU A 255 20.52 -6.52 -3.94
C GLU A 255 19.75 -7.45 -4.89
N GLY A 256 19.16 -6.88 -5.94
CA GLY A 256 18.33 -7.60 -6.91
C GLY A 256 16.92 -7.95 -6.43
N ALA A 257 16.57 -7.75 -5.16
CA ALA A 257 15.19 -7.90 -4.70
C ALA A 257 14.31 -6.77 -5.24
N ASP A 258 13.12 -7.13 -5.73
CA ASP A 258 12.16 -6.18 -6.26
C ASP A 258 11.20 -5.73 -5.15
N PRO A 259 11.01 -4.41 -4.92
CA PRO A 259 10.02 -3.92 -3.96
C PRO A 259 8.59 -4.38 -4.23
N MET A 260 8.25 -4.88 -5.43
CA MET A 260 6.92 -5.42 -5.75
C MET A 260 6.74 -6.90 -5.38
N ASP A 261 7.79 -7.62 -5.00
CA ASP A 261 7.67 -8.97 -4.46
C ASP A 261 6.96 -8.91 -3.10
N ILE A 262 5.81 -9.60 -3.00
CA ILE A 262 4.93 -9.51 -1.83
C ILE A 262 5.61 -10.00 -0.55
N ARG A 263 6.66 -10.82 -0.66
CA ARG A 263 7.40 -11.40 0.48
C ARG A 263 8.22 -10.39 1.28
N TYR A 264 8.46 -9.21 0.73
CA TYR A 264 9.23 -8.15 1.39
C TYR A 264 8.27 -7.07 1.90
N ASN A 265 8.25 -6.82 3.22
CA ASN A 265 7.69 -5.58 3.75
C ASN A 265 8.68 -4.46 3.42
N VAL A 266 8.22 -3.34 2.84
CA VAL A 266 9.13 -2.33 2.29
C VAL A 266 8.88 -0.96 2.94
N VAL A 267 9.98 -0.28 3.26
CA VAL A 267 10.03 1.15 3.54
C VAL A 267 10.56 1.84 2.28
N ASN A 268 9.64 2.28 1.43
CA ASN A 268 9.91 2.94 0.17
C ASN A 268 10.47 4.34 0.40
N TRP A 269 11.52 4.66 -0.35
CA TRP A 269 12.06 6.02 -0.43
C TRP A 269 11.55 6.67 -1.71
N VAL A 270 10.79 7.76 -1.59
CA VAL A 270 10.20 8.43 -2.75
C VAL A 270 10.62 9.89 -2.84
N ASP A 271 11.01 10.30 -4.04
CA ASP A 271 11.28 11.70 -4.35
C ASP A 271 9.99 12.46 -4.66
N ARG A 272 9.86 13.66 -4.08
CA ARG A 272 8.67 14.51 -4.24
C ARG A 272 9.09 15.95 -4.39
N ALA A 273 8.38 16.68 -5.24
CA ALA A 273 8.45 18.13 -5.23
C ALA A 273 7.91 18.62 -3.88
N GLY A 274 8.76 19.27 -3.07
CA GLY A 274 8.46 19.66 -1.69
C GLY A 274 7.41 20.78 -1.54
N ASN A 275 6.66 21.11 -2.60
CA ASN A 275 5.63 22.13 -2.60
C ASN A 275 4.37 21.67 -3.37
N PRO A 276 3.23 21.43 -2.71
CA PRO A 276 3.03 21.47 -1.27
C PRO A 276 3.69 20.28 -0.55
N ARG A 277 3.95 20.45 0.75
CA ARG A 277 4.46 19.40 1.63
C ARG A 277 3.60 18.13 1.53
N ALA A 278 4.25 16.97 1.39
CA ALA A 278 3.58 15.67 1.44
C ALA A 278 3.89 14.93 2.75
N PHE A 279 2.98 14.05 3.19
CA PHE A 279 3.16 13.26 4.41
C PHE A 279 3.78 11.89 4.13
N SER A 280 4.53 11.37 5.11
CA SER A 280 4.83 9.94 5.18
C SER A 280 3.57 9.18 5.58
N TYR A 281 3.40 7.97 5.06
CA TYR A 281 2.27 7.11 5.42
C TYR A 281 2.66 5.64 5.40
N GLY A 282 2.00 4.85 6.24
CA GLY A 282 2.12 3.40 6.30
C GLY A 282 0.80 2.74 5.95
N MET A 283 0.83 1.81 5.00
CA MET A 283 -0.28 0.99 4.55
C MET A 283 0.09 -0.49 4.62
N SER A 284 -0.87 -1.37 4.33
CA SER A 284 -0.62 -2.80 4.30
C SER A 284 -1.58 -3.49 3.33
N TYR A 285 -1.06 -4.46 2.57
CA TYR A 285 -1.86 -5.46 1.91
C TYR A 285 -2.25 -6.51 2.96
N CYS A 286 -3.56 -6.71 3.14
CA CYS A 286 -4.09 -7.61 4.16
C CYS A 286 -4.99 -8.64 3.51
N ASP A 287 -5.01 -9.86 4.06
CA ASP A 287 -6.03 -10.84 3.72
C ASP A 287 -7.41 -10.30 4.15
N PRO A 288 -8.37 -10.09 3.23
CA PRO A 288 -9.67 -9.54 3.57
C PRO A 288 -10.49 -10.49 4.47
N ARG A 289 -10.16 -11.79 4.51
CA ARG A 289 -10.84 -12.80 5.31
C ARG A 289 -10.41 -12.75 6.78
N THR A 290 -9.13 -12.52 7.05
CA THR A 290 -8.56 -12.69 8.41
C THR A 290 -7.92 -11.43 8.98
N GLY A 291 -7.64 -10.42 8.15
CA GLY A 291 -6.87 -9.24 8.52
C GLY A 291 -5.39 -9.51 8.78
N GLU A 292 -4.89 -10.70 8.40
CA GLU A 292 -3.47 -10.99 8.34
C GLU A 292 -2.79 -10.01 7.39
N ILE A 293 -1.77 -9.30 7.88
CA ILE A 293 -0.94 -8.46 7.03
C ILE A 293 -0.05 -9.38 6.19
N ILE A 294 -0.23 -9.33 4.87
CA ILE A 294 0.57 -10.06 3.89
C ILE A 294 1.86 -9.27 3.62
N LYS A 295 1.73 -7.95 3.49
CA LYS A 295 2.84 -7.02 3.28
C LYS A 295 2.56 -5.65 3.87
N GLY A 296 3.47 -5.17 4.69
CA GLY A 296 3.56 -3.78 5.12
C GLY A 296 4.26 -2.92 4.08
N VAL A 297 3.72 -1.74 3.82
CA VAL A 297 4.28 -0.76 2.88
C VAL A 297 4.33 0.58 3.58
N VAL A 298 5.53 1.11 3.79
CA VAL A 298 5.75 2.45 4.34
C VAL A 298 6.33 3.30 3.22
N THR A 299 5.84 4.52 3.06
CA THR A 299 6.34 5.46 2.06
C THR A 299 6.87 6.71 2.75
N LEU A 300 8.16 6.97 2.57
CA LEU A 300 8.86 8.09 3.17
C LEU A 300 9.33 9.07 2.09
N GLY A 301 8.92 10.34 2.22
CA GLY A 301 9.31 11.40 1.29
C GLY A 301 10.74 11.87 1.51
N SER A 302 11.44 12.15 0.41
CA SER A 302 12.83 12.62 0.42
C SER A 302 12.99 14.10 0.78
N ASP A 303 11.95 14.92 0.72
CA ASP A 303 12.01 16.35 1.06
C ASP A 303 12.17 16.61 2.57
N ARG A 304 11.71 15.67 3.39
CA ARG A 304 11.54 15.84 4.83
C ARG A 304 12.83 16.11 5.59
N HIS A 305 13.93 15.42 5.26
CA HIS A 305 15.21 15.58 5.97
C HIS A 305 15.78 16.99 5.80
N ARG A 306 15.56 17.63 4.65
CA ARG A 306 15.99 19.02 4.41
C ARG A 306 15.16 20.00 5.24
N GLN A 307 13.86 19.77 5.35
CA GLN A 307 12.99 20.60 6.19
C GLN A 307 13.38 20.49 7.66
N ASP A 308 13.65 19.28 8.16
CA ASP A 308 14.06 19.08 9.55
C ASP A 308 15.43 19.73 9.83
N TYR A 309 16.34 19.71 8.85
CA TYR A 309 17.58 20.47 8.90
C TYR A 309 17.35 22.00 8.97
N LEU A 310 16.48 22.54 8.12
CA LEU A 310 16.14 23.97 8.14
C LEU A 310 15.46 24.40 9.45
N LEU A 311 14.62 23.53 10.03
CA LEU A 311 14.01 23.77 11.35
C LEU A 311 15.07 23.80 12.45
N ALA A 312 15.97 22.81 12.45
CA ALA A 312 17.08 22.76 13.39
C ALA A 312 17.99 23.99 13.26
N GLU A 313 18.31 24.39 12.02
CA GLU A 313 19.11 25.58 11.70
C GLU A 313 18.45 26.86 12.21
N GLY A 314 17.14 27.03 11.97
CA GLY A 314 16.39 28.18 12.47
C GLY A 314 16.33 28.26 13.99
N LEU A 315 16.26 27.12 14.67
CA LEU A 315 16.23 27.03 16.13
C LEU A 315 17.60 27.30 16.77
N LEU A 316 18.69 26.79 16.17
CA LEU A 316 20.04 26.92 16.73
C LEU A 316 20.75 28.21 16.30
N GLN A 317 20.26 28.89 15.26
CA GLN A 317 20.84 30.12 14.69
C GLN A 317 22.38 30.03 14.58
N PRO A 318 22.91 29.02 13.88
CA PRO A 318 24.33 28.69 13.91
C PRO A 318 25.24 29.77 13.32
N TYR A 319 24.67 30.65 12.50
CA TYR A 319 25.38 31.70 11.78
C TYR A 319 25.70 32.89 12.69
N LYS A 320 26.53 32.66 13.71
CA LYS A 320 27.26 33.76 14.36
C LYS A 320 28.54 34.01 13.57
N ASN A 321 28.73 35.24 13.10
CA ASN A 321 29.96 35.71 12.45
C ASN A 321 30.34 35.01 11.12
N GLY A 322 29.36 34.56 10.33
CA GLY A 322 29.61 33.99 8.99
C GLY A 322 30.28 32.61 8.99
N GLN A 323 30.32 31.93 10.13
CA GLN A 323 30.82 30.55 10.23
C GLN A 323 29.80 29.56 9.64
N PRO A 324 30.26 28.45 9.02
CA PRO A 324 29.38 27.40 8.52
C PRO A 324 28.58 26.75 9.66
N ALA A 325 27.42 26.18 9.31
CA ALA A 325 26.56 25.47 10.26
C ALA A 325 27.32 24.31 10.95
N PRO A 326 27.28 24.20 12.29
CA PRO A 326 27.89 23.10 13.03
C PRO A 326 27.37 21.74 12.60
N ALA A 327 28.23 20.72 12.58
CA ALA A 327 27.89 19.34 12.22
C ALA A 327 26.72 18.77 13.06
N ALA A 328 26.59 19.21 14.32
CA ALA A 328 25.50 18.85 15.22
C ALA A 328 24.09 19.12 14.64
N LEU A 329 23.95 20.08 13.72
CA LEU A 329 22.67 20.36 13.04
C LEU A 329 22.27 19.24 12.07
N ARG A 330 23.23 18.75 11.31
CA ARG A 330 23.02 17.60 10.43
C ARG A 330 22.69 16.36 11.24
N GLU A 331 23.41 16.14 12.34
CA GLU A 331 23.16 15.02 13.26
C GLU A 331 21.75 15.09 13.87
N LEU A 332 21.31 16.27 14.31
CA LEU A 332 19.94 16.45 14.83
C LEU A 332 18.88 16.19 13.75
N ALA A 333 19.08 16.68 12.52
CA ALA A 333 18.14 16.44 11.42
C ALA A 333 18.02 14.95 11.06
N ILE A 334 19.14 14.22 11.12
CA ILE A 334 19.17 12.76 10.96
C ILE A 334 18.48 12.08 12.15
N PHE A 335 18.74 12.53 13.38
CA PHE A 335 18.14 11.97 14.60
C PHE A 335 16.61 12.11 14.63
N VAL A 336 16.08 13.27 14.25
CA VAL A 336 14.61 13.51 14.18
C VAL A 336 13.94 12.55 13.19
N ARG A 337 14.68 11.98 12.24
CA ARG A 337 14.18 10.94 11.31
C ARG A 337 13.99 9.56 11.98
N LEU A 338 14.60 9.34 13.15
CA LEU A 338 14.52 8.08 13.88
C LEU A 338 13.18 7.88 14.62
N GLN A 339 12.43 8.97 14.88
CA GLN A 339 11.16 8.98 15.61
C GLN A 339 9.94 9.02 14.68
#